data_AF-A0A1H5K5H6-F1
#
_entry.id   AF-A0A1H5K5H6-F1
#
_cell.length_a   1.000
_cell.length_b   1.000
_cell.length_c   1.000
_cell.angle_alpha   90.00
_cell.angle_beta   90.00
_cell.angle_gamma   90.00
#
_symmetry.space_group_name_H-M   'P 1'
#
loop_
_entity.id
_entity.type
_entity.pdbx_description
1 polymer ?
#
loop_
_entity_poly.entity_id
_entity_poly.type
_entity_poly.pdbx_seq_one_letter_code
_entity_poly.pdbx_strand_id
1 'polypeptide(L)'
;MRRITGPAVRMNALAITAAAVLVGGCSNNADDGDSRGQDTGALAGKVCDGTLDTAASAALRRLAGSDRFDELTGTNEAGEPNSFSLARAVKHLHDEYTKRSACRLYKSGDNSGQSLLEVRFSASSNHPSVSTEASSSDRVSYPLGVYALAGSNGADLFFRCPTKATTDNASVGDTNYVKAEMSAIAVTMRGNSVNKDRMVVLNSMARAIAEAAGCASTAALPTRVPTANGN
;
A
#
# COMPACT_ATOMS: atom_id res chain seq x y z
N MET A 1 79.05 -29.95 -11.54
CA MET A 1 78.96 -31.28 -12.18
C MET A 1 77.52 -31.54 -12.61
N ARG A 2 77.37 -32.10 -13.83
CA ARG A 2 76.18 -32.65 -14.52
C ARG A 2 75.07 -31.72 -15.04
N ARG A 3 75.09 -31.60 -16.38
CA ARG A 3 74.03 -31.22 -17.34
C ARG A 3 73.03 -32.39 -17.57
N ILE A 4 72.05 -32.13 -18.46
CA ILE A 4 71.29 -33.01 -19.41
C ILE A 4 69.78 -32.93 -19.04
N THR A 5 68.79 -32.54 -19.85
CA THR A 5 68.55 -32.46 -21.32
C THR A 5 67.28 -31.61 -21.63
N GLY A 6 67.20 -30.96 -22.81
CA GLY A 6 66.00 -30.28 -23.38
C GLY A 6 65.07 -31.24 -24.16
N PRO A 7 64.45 -30.90 -25.32
CA PRO A 7 64.05 -29.61 -25.92
C PRO A 7 62.56 -29.61 -26.41
N ALA A 8 62.05 -28.49 -26.95
CA ALA A 8 61.33 -28.43 -28.24
C ALA A 8 60.76 -27.03 -28.53
N VAL A 9 61.23 -26.45 -29.63
CA VAL A 9 60.76 -25.23 -30.28
C VAL A 9 59.57 -25.56 -31.17
N ARG A 10 58.58 -24.65 -31.29
CA ARG A 10 57.93 -24.32 -32.58
C ARG A 10 57.18 -22.98 -32.49
N MET A 11 57.77 -21.98 -33.17
CA MET A 11 57.11 -20.79 -33.68
C MET A 11 55.96 -21.19 -34.63
N ASN A 12 54.85 -20.46 -34.58
CA ASN A 12 54.09 -20.13 -35.79
C ASN A 12 53.39 -18.78 -35.63
N ALA A 13 53.45 -18.02 -36.71
CA ALA A 13 53.22 -16.59 -36.79
C ALA A 13 51.76 -16.22 -37.15
N LEU A 14 51.43 -14.97 -36.80
CA LEU A 14 50.53 -14.02 -37.44
C LEU A 14 49.50 -14.52 -38.47
N ALA A 15 48.23 -14.19 -38.20
CA ALA A 15 47.34 -13.61 -39.21
C ALA A 15 46.43 -12.56 -38.56
N ILE A 16 46.72 -11.29 -38.85
CA ILE A 16 45.86 -10.14 -38.60
C ILE A 16 44.82 -10.11 -39.71
N THR A 17 43.53 -9.97 -39.36
CA THR A 17 42.51 -9.60 -40.34
C THR A 17 41.70 -8.44 -39.79
N ALA A 18 42.04 -7.24 -40.24
CA ALA A 18 41.24 -6.04 -40.10
C ALA A 18 40.26 -5.98 -41.28
N ALA A 19 38.97 -5.85 -41.00
CA ALA A 19 37.97 -5.44 -41.97
C ALA A 19 37.30 -4.17 -41.44
N ALA A 20 37.62 -3.05 -42.09
CA ALA A 20 36.96 -1.78 -41.90
C ALA A 20 36.04 -1.50 -43.10
N VAL A 21 35.11 -0.57 -42.86
CA VAL A 21 34.28 0.19 -43.80
C VAL A 21 32.90 -0.42 -44.10
N LEU A 22 31.85 0.24 -43.59
CA LEU A 22 30.94 1.05 -44.42
C LEU A 22 30.18 2.06 -43.55
N VAL A 23 30.48 3.33 -43.78
CA VAL A 23 29.71 4.50 -43.34
C VAL A 23 28.47 4.60 -44.22
N GLY A 24 27.28 4.49 -43.64
CA GLY A 24 26.02 4.88 -44.25
C GLY A 24 25.53 6.17 -43.58
N GLY A 25 25.47 7.25 -44.34
CA GLY A 25 24.98 8.56 -43.90
C GLY A 25 23.50 8.80 -44.22
N CYS A 26 22.90 9.66 -43.39
CA CYS A 26 21.77 10.59 -43.63
C CYS A 26 20.35 10.02 -43.84
N SER A 27 19.45 10.29 -42.89
CA SER A 27 18.29 11.18 -43.11
C SER A 27 17.63 11.56 -41.79
N ASN A 28 17.27 12.84 -41.68
CA ASN A 28 16.37 13.39 -40.67
C ASN A 28 15.11 12.55 -40.50
N ASN A 29 14.73 12.30 -39.25
CA ASN A 29 13.41 12.67 -38.76
C ASN A 29 13.53 12.96 -37.27
N ALA A 30 13.30 14.23 -36.94
CA ALA A 30 12.85 14.61 -35.62
C ALA A 30 11.46 13.98 -35.44
N ASP A 31 11.40 12.82 -34.79
CA ASP A 31 10.19 12.42 -34.10
C ASP A 31 10.18 13.16 -32.75
N ASP A 32 9.76 14.42 -32.84
CA ASP A 32 8.90 15.02 -31.82
C ASP A 32 7.64 14.15 -31.78
N GLY A 33 7.68 13.15 -30.91
CA GLY A 33 6.70 12.07 -30.86
C GLY A 33 6.48 11.59 -29.43
N ASP A 34 6.23 12.55 -28.54
CA ASP A 34 5.37 12.32 -27.38
C ASP A 34 5.89 11.28 -26.39
N SER A 35 6.92 11.66 -25.63
CA SER A 35 7.10 11.13 -24.26
C SER A 35 5.96 11.66 -23.37
N ARG A 36 4.70 11.33 -23.69
CA ARG A 36 3.64 11.27 -22.69
C ARG A 36 4.14 10.27 -21.67
N GLY A 37 4.47 10.80 -20.48
CA GLY A 37 5.11 10.08 -19.39
C GLY A 37 4.54 8.67 -19.30
N GLN A 38 5.44 7.69 -19.37
CA GLN A 38 5.12 6.29 -19.17
C GLN A 38 4.26 6.21 -17.89
N ASP A 39 3.00 5.79 -18.00
CA ASP A 39 2.08 5.60 -16.87
C ASP A 39 2.63 4.46 -15.99
N THR A 40 3.65 4.75 -15.17
CA THR A 40 4.39 3.75 -14.37
C THR A 40 3.63 3.28 -13.14
N GLY A 41 2.56 3.98 -12.77
CA GLY A 41 1.74 3.68 -11.60
C GLY A 41 0.88 2.42 -11.72
N ALA A 42 0.68 1.75 -10.58
CA ALA A 42 -0.25 0.64 -10.46
C ALA A 42 -1.70 1.14 -10.35
N LEU A 43 -2.64 0.29 -10.79
CA LEU A 43 -4.07 0.55 -10.60
C LEU A 43 -4.48 0.36 -9.14
N ALA A 44 -5.50 1.10 -8.71
CA ALA A 44 -6.10 1.01 -7.37
C ALA A 44 -6.33 -0.43 -6.88
N GLY A 45 -6.85 -1.32 -7.73
CA GLY A 45 -7.11 -2.72 -7.34
C GLY A 45 -5.87 -3.61 -7.24
N LYS A 46 -4.68 -3.11 -7.61
CA LYS A 46 -3.40 -3.85 -7.47
C LYS A 46 -2.55 -3.35 -6.32
N VAL A 47 -2.67 -2.07 -5.96
CA VAL A 47 -2.03 -1.52 -4.76
C VAL A 47 -2.73 -2.04 -3.50
N CYS A 48 -2.04 -2.01 -2.36
CA CYS A 48 -2.53 -2.61 -1.13
C CYS A 48 -2.83 -4.12 -1.27
N ASP A 49 -2.03 -4.88 -2.03
CA ASP A 49 -2.13 -6.35 -2.16
C ASP A 49 -3.53 -6.84 -2.59
N GLY A 50 -4.22 -6.07 -3.43
CA GLY A 50 -5.55 -6.42 -3.95
C GLY A 50 -6.69 -6.34 -2.93
N THR A 51 -6.48 -5.72 -1.77
CA THR A 51 -7.51 -5.57 -0.71
C THR A 51 -8.63 -4.57 -1.05
N LEU A 52 -8.51 -3.88 -2.19
CA LEU A 52 -9.47 -2.90 -2.68
C LEU A 52 -10.39 -3.55 -3.71
N ASP A 53 -11.65 -3.78 -3.32
CA ASP A 53 -12.67 -4.23 -4.25
C ASP A 53 -13.02 -3.16 -5.32
N THR A 54 -13.94 -3.48 -6.22
CA THR A 54 -14.34 -2.55 -7.29
C THR A 54 -14.88 -1.22 -6.77
N ALA A 55 -15.67 -1.22 -5.68
CA ALA A 55 -16.26 -0.02 -5.12
C ALA A 55 -15.19 0.85 -4.42
N ALA A 56 -14.28 0.22 -3.67
CA ALA A 56 -13.14 0.86 -3.03
C ALA A 56 -12.15 1.43 -4.05
N SER A 57 -11.85 0.69 -5.11
CA SER A 57 -11.03 1.18 -6.22
C SER A 57 -11.64 2.43 -6.87
N ALA A 58 -12.97 2.43 -7.09
CA ALA A 58 -13.66 3.61 -7.63
C ALA A 58 -13.68 4.79 -6.64
N ALA A 59 -13.85 4.53 -5.34
CA ALA A 59 -13.79 5.55 -4.30
C ALA A 59 -12.40 6.19 -4.21
N LEU A 60 -11.35 5.37 -4.21
CA LEU A 60 -9.97 5.84 -4.23
C LEU A 60 -9.68 6.72 -5.46
N ARG A 61 -10.19 6.34 -6.64
CA ARG A 61 -10.07 7.15 -7.85
C ARG A 61 -10.71 8.53 -7.71
N ARG A 62 -11.89 8.61 -7.10
CA ARG A 62 -12.58 9.89 -6.83
C ARG A 62 -11.79 10.75 -5.85
N LEU A 63 -11.29 10.15 -4.76
CA LEU A 63 -10.48 10.82 -3.76
C LEU A 63 -9.18 11.38 -4.36
N ALA A 64 -8.50 10.59 -5.18
CA ALA A 64 -7.21 10.96 -5.77
C ALA A 64 -7.32 11.90 -6.99
N GLY A 65 -8.44 11.83 -7.72
CA GLY A 65 -8.54 12.35 -9.08
C GLY A 65 -7.52 11.69 -10.03
N SER A 66 -7.20 10.41 -9.79
CA SER A 66 -6.23 9.60 -10.54
C SER A 66 -6.60 8.13 -10.40
N ASP A 67 -6.21 7.29 -11.36
CA ASP A 67 -6.26 5.83 -11.25
C ASP A 67 -4.89 5.17 -11.17
N ARG A 68 -3.82 5.97 -11.13
CA ARG A 68 -2.43 5.55 -11.00
C ARG A 68 -1.86 5.93 -9.66
N PHE A 69 -1.28 4.93 -9.00
CA PHE A 69 -0.72 5.01 -7.67
C PHE A 69 0.63 4.30 -7.58
N ASP A 70 1.51 4.85 -6.75
CA ASP A 70 2.79 4.24 -6.39
C ASP A 70 2.75 3.78 -4.93
N GLU A 71 3.50 2.72 -4.63
CA GLU A 71 3.82 2.29 -3.26
C GLU A 71 5.30 2.58 -2.96
N LEU A 72 5.61 2.83 -1.69
CA LEU A 72 6.99 3.02 -1.27
C LEU A 72 7.77 1.72 -1.44
N THR A 73 8.96 1.80 -2.03
CA THR A 73 9.89 0.68 -2.18
C THR A 73 10.89 0.62 -1.02
N GLY A 74 11.74 -0.42 -0.97
CA GLY A 74 12.69 -0.61 0.13
C GLY A 74 12.08 -1.32 1.34
N THR A 75 12.66 -1.11 2.52
CA THR A 75 12.27 -1.79 3.77
C THR A 75 11.90 -0.83 4.88
N ASN A 76 11.06 -1.27 5.81
CA ASN A 76 10.67 -0.56 7.02
C ASN A 76 11.67 -0.79 8.17
N GLU A 77 11.39 -0.23 9.36
CA GLU A 77 12.20 -0.41 10.57
C GLU A 77 12.26 -1.87 11.07
N ALA A 78 11.30 -2.71 10.69
CA ALA A 78 11.30 -4.15 10.97
C ALA A 78 12.13 -4.96 9.96
N GLY A 79 12.76 -4.32 8.97
CA GLY A 79 13.48 -4.98 7.88
C GLY A 79 12.57 -5.65 6.84
N GLU A 80 11.26 -5.38 6.87
CA GLU A 80 10.28 -5.94 5.94
C GLU A 80 10.01 -4.98 4.77
N PRO A 81 9.55 -5.47 3.61
CA PRO A 81 9.25 -4.61 2.47
C PRO A 81 8.22 -3.52 2.80
N ASN A 82 8.46 -2.30 2.31
CA ASN A 82 7.54 -1.16 2.44
C ASN A 82 6.25 -1.33 1.63
N SER A 83 6.24 -2.19 0.61
CA SER A 83 5.01 -2.56 -0.08
C SER A 83 4.03 -3.17 0.91
N PHE A 84 2.74 -2.98 0.69
CA PHE A 84 1.76 -3.60 1.57
C PHE A 84 1.65 -5.09 1.28
N SER A 85 1.36 -5.87 2.31
CA SER A 85 0.90 -7.25 2.16
C SER A 85 -0.17 -7.55 3.20
N LEU A 86 -1.24 -8.19 2.75
CA LEU A 86 -2.34 -8.62 3.60
C LEU A 86 -1.86 -9.60 4.68
N ALA A 87 -1.03 -10.58 4.29
CA ALA A 87 -0.46 -11.55 5.21
C ALA A 87 0.41 -10.89 6.28
N ARG A 88 1.24 -9.91 5.91
CA ARG A 88 2.02 -9.13 6.89
C ARG A 88 1.14 -8.29 7.79
N ALA A 89 0.10 -7.65 7.25
CA ALA A 89 -0.82 -6.86 8.06
C ALA A 89 -1.50 -7.70 9.16
N VAL A 90 -1.90 -8.94 8.86
CA VAL A 90 -2.43 -9.88 9.87
C VAL A 90 -1.36 -10.30 10.87
N LYS A 91 -0.16 -10.68 10.40
CA LYS A 91 0.96 -11.10 11.26
C LYS A 91 1.35 -10.01 12.28
N HIS A 92 1.33 -8.75 11.86
CA HIS A 92 1.80 -7.61 12.65
C HIS A 92 0.67 -6.83 13.36
N LEU A 93 -0.53 -7.41 13.51
CA LEU A 93 -1.64 -6.75 14.22
C LEU A 93 -1.27 -6.37 15.66
N HIS A 94 -0.46 -7.19 16.33
CA HIS A 94 -0.10 -7.03 17.74
C HIS A 94 1.21 -6.26 17.97
N ASP A 95 1.87 -5.82 16.89
CA ASP A 95 3.16 -5.15 16.97
C ASP A 95 3.01 -3.67 17.35
N GLU A 96 4.13 -3.04 17.70
CA GLU A 96 4.21 -1.60 17.89
C GLU A 96 4.02 -0.85 16.57
N TYR A 97 3.64 0.43 16.67
CA TYR A 97 3.16 1.22 15.55
C TYR A 97 4.09 1.23 14.31
N THR A 98 5.41 1.31 14.50
CA THR A 98 6.39 1.41 13.40
C THR A 98 6.68 0.08 12.71
N LYS A 99 6.38 -1.04 13.37
CA LYS A 99 6.55 -2.40 12.85
C LYS A 99 5.31 -2.94 12.14
N ARG A 100 4.17 -2.23 12.24
CA ARG A 100 2.93 -2.60 11.55
C ARG A 100 3.06 -2.41 10.04
N SER A 101 2.49 -3.35 9.29
CA SER A 101 2.27 -3.18 7.86
C SER A 101 1.32 -1.98 7.62
N ALA A 102 1.68 -1.14 6.66
CA ALA A 102 0.90 0.04 6.30
C ALA A 102 0.75 0.09 4.77
N CYS A 103 -0.48 0.26 4.27
CA CYS A 103 -0.65 0.59 2.86
C CYS A 103 -0.52 2.09 2.69
N ARG A 104 0.59 2.55 2.11
CA ARG A 104 0.82 3.96 1.77
C ARG A 104 0.63 4.14 0.27
N LEU A 105 -0.31 5.00 -0.09
CA LEU A 105 -0.59 5.31 -1.48
C LEU A 105 -0.06 6.69 -1.83
N TYR A 106 0.73 6.76 -2.88
CA TYR A 106 1.19 8.00 -3.48
C TYR A 106 0.49 8.16 -4.82
N LYS A 107 0.10 9.38 -5.16
CA LYS A 107 -0.39 9.65 -6.52
C LYS A 107 0.79 9.58 -7.47
N SER A 108 0.70 8.77 -8.53
CA SER A 108 1.82 8.68 -9.48
C SER A 108 2.09 10.03 -10.14
N GLY A 109 3.38 10.38 -10.24
CA GLY A 109 3.83 11.68 -10.73
C GLY A 109 3.76 12.82 -9.70
N ASP A 110 3.29 12.56 -8.48
CA ASP A 110 3.39 13.51 -7.36
C ASP A 110 4.75 13.34 -6.65
N ASN A 111 5.63 14.34 -6.82
CA ASN A 111 6.97 14.33 -6.24
C ASN A 111 7.05 15.05 -4.88
N SER A 112 5.91 15.35 -4.23
CA SER A 112 5.88 16.00 -2.91
C SER A 112 6.46 15.12 -1.79
N GLY A 113 6.59 13.81 -2.02
CA GLY A 113 6.94 12.83 -1.00
C GLY A 113 5.82 12.59 0.03
N GLN A 114 4.64 13.19 -0.17
CA GLN A 114 3.49 13.03 0.73
C GLN A 114 2.57 11.93 0.21
N SER A 115 2.20 11.00 1.08
CA SER A 115 1.19 9.99 0.74
C SER A 115 -0.19 10.64 0.66
N LEU A 116 -0.97 10.25 -0.34
CA LEU A 116 -2.40 10.60 -0.44
C LEU A 116 -3.15 10.07 0.78
N LEU A 117 -2.90 8.81 1.12
CA LEU A 117 -3.45 8.15 2.30
C LEU A 117 -2.51 7.07 2.80
N GLU A 118 -2.64 6.74 4.07
CA GLU A 118 -2.00 5.61 4.72
C GLU A 118 -3.05 4.83 5.50
N VAL A 119 -3.11 3.50 5.31
CA VAL A 119 -3.98 2.61 6.08
C VAL A 119 -3.15 1.64 6.91
N ARG A 120 -3.47 1.54 8.21
CA ARG A 120 -2.87 0.57 9.14
C ARG A 120 -3.93 -0.24 9.85
N PHE A 121 -3.52 -1.41 10.32
CA PHE A 121 -4.33 -2.29 11.15
C PHE A 121 -3.62 -2.58 12.47
N SER A 122 -4.38 -2.70 13.53
CA SER A 122 -3.86 -3.11 14.84
C SER A 122 -4.91 -3.83 15.66
N ALA A 123 -4.46 -4.80 16.44
CA ALA A 123 -5.23 -5.40 17.52
C ALA A 123 -5.53 -4.35 18.58
N SER A 124 -6.74 -4.40 19.16
CA SER A 124 -7.20 -3.42 20.15
C SER A 124 -8.05 -4.08 21.22
N SER A 125 -7.71 -3.86 22.48
CA SER A 125 -8.48 -4.39 23.61
C SER A 125 -9.81 -3.68 23.82
N ASN A 126 -9.94 -2.46 23.31
CA ASN A 126 -11.16 -1.65 23.40
C ASN A 126 -11.45 -0.91 22.09
N HIS A 127 -12.58 -0.23 22.04
CA HIS A 127 -12.91 0.74 21.01
C HIS A 127 -13.55 1.97 21.67
N PRO A 128 -13.50 3.15 21.04
CA PRO A 128 -14.16 4.33 21.58
C PRO A 128 -15.69 4.14 21.67
N SER A 129 -16.32 4.85 22.60
CA SER A 129 -17.77 5.06 22.60
C SER A 129 -18.13 6.24 21.70
N VAL A 130 -19.19 6.08 20.90
CA VAL A 130 -19.67 7.10 19.95
C VAL A 130 -20.03 8.42 20.66
N SER A 131 -20.43 8.37 21.93
CA SER A 131 -20.77 9.53 22.76
C SER A 131 -19.59 10.44 23.14
N THR A 132 -18.34 9.96 23.02
CA THR A 132 -17.16 10.71 23.49
C THR A 132 -16.51 11.54 22.38
N GLU A 133 -16.59 11.09 21.12
CA GLU A 133 -15.83 11.64 19.99
C GLU A 133 -16.71 12.25 18.88
N ALA A 134 -18.03 12.11 18.96
CA ALA A 134 -18.97 12.78 18.05
C ALA A 134 -19.11 14.30 18.32
N SER A 135 -18.40 14.81 19.33
CA SER A 135 -18.39 16.23 19.72
C SER A 135 -17.51 17.11 18.82
N SER A 136 -16.68 16.53 17.94
CA SER A 136 -16.00 17.29 16.88
C SER A 136 -16.92 17.41 15.66
N SER A 137 -17.32 18.63 15.29
CA SER A 137 -18.32 18.95 14.24
C SER A 137 -18.03 18.41 12.84
N ASP A 138 -16.81 17.93 12.60
CA ASP A 138 -16.30 17.64 11.25
C ASP A 138 -16.18 16.14 10.97
N ARG A 139 -16.59 15.30 11.92
CA ARG A 139 -16.59 13.84 11.81
C ARG A 139 -18.00 13.30 11.60
N VAL A 140 -18.10 12.32 10.72
CA VAL A 140 -19.35 11.66 10.33
C VAL A 140 -19.29 10.21 10.77
N SER A 141 -20.31 9.75 11.49
CA SER A 141 -20.43 8.37 11.95
C SER A 141 -21.12 7.49 10.93
N TYR A 142 -20.66 6.24 10.82
CA TYR A 142 -21.25 5.24 9.95
C TYR A 142 -21.65 3.99 10.76
N PRO A 143 -22.82 3.38 10.49
CA PRO A 143 -23.29 2.21 11.23
C PRO A 143 -22.68 0.92 10.67
N LEU A 144 -21.37 0.75 10.84
CA LEU A 144 -20.64 -0.50 10.54
C LEU A 144 -19.58 -0.78 11.60
N GLY A 145 -19.27 -2.06 11.77
CA GLY A 145 -18.41 -2.51 12.85
C GLY A 145 -19.00 -2.20 14.23
N VAL A 146 -18.13 -2.03 15.22
CA VAL A 146 -18.50 -1.55 16.57
C VAL A 146 -18.31 -0.05 16.74
N TYR A 147 -17.52 0.56 15.86
CA TYR A 147 -17.28 2.00 15.81
C TYR A 147 -16.74 2.36 14.44
N ALA A 148 -17.30 3.38 13.78
CA ALA A 148 -16.77 3.89 12.53
C ALA A 148 -17.01 5.40 12.40
N LEU A 149 -15.93 6.17 12.20
CA LEU A 149 -15.97 7.61 11.94
C LEU A 149 -15.09 7.96 10.75
N ALA A 150 -15.48 8.98 9.98
CA ALA A 150 -14.62 9.61 8.99
C ALA A 150 -14.70 11.13 9.10
N GLY A 151 -13.57 11.81 8.93
CA GLY A 151 -13.48 13.26 8.94
C GLY A 151 -12.30 13.74 8.10
N SER A 152 -11.98 15.04 8.15
CA SER A 152 -10.96 15.69 7.32
C SER A 152 -9.60 14.97 7.28
N ASN A 153 -9.13 14.46 8.43
CA ASN A 153 -7.82 13.83 8.59
C ASN A 153 -7.79 12.32 8.31
N GLY A 154 -8.91 11.70 7.93
CA GLY A 154 -8.99 10.27 7.64
C GLY A 154 -10.21 9.58 8.24
N ALA A 155 -10.07 8.31 8.59
CA ALA A 155 -11.17 7.48 9.08
C ALA A 155 -10.67 6.41 10.05
N ASP A 156 -11.51 6.08 11.02
CA ASP A 156 -11.29 5.00 11.99
C ASP A 156 -12.45 4.02 11.89
N LEU A 157 -12.13 2.72 11.85
CA LEU A 157 -13.10 1.62 11.88
C LEU A 157 -12.62 0.56 12.87
N PHE A 158 -13.42 0.25 13.86
CA PHE A 158 -13.20 -0.86 14.78
C PHE A 158 -14.24 -1.95 14.50
N PHE A 159 -13.80 -3.20 14.45
CA PHE A 159 -14.68 -4.34 14.25
C PHE A 159 -14.28 -5.49 15.16
N ARG A 160 -15.24 -6.38 15.46
CA ARG A 160 -14.97 -7.56 16.28
C ARG A 160 -14.12 -8.54 15.49
N CYS A 161 -12.96 -8.87 16.04
CA CYS A 161 -12.06 -9.85 15.47
C CYS A 161 -11.17 -10.35 16.61
N PRO A 162 -11.52 -11.47 17.26
CA PRO A 162 -10.69 -12.05 18.28
C PRO A 162 -9.37 -12.51 17.68
N THR A 163 -8.26 -11.93 18.12
CA THR A 163 -6.91 -12.26 17.66
C THR A 163 -5.99 -12.55 18.84
N LYS A 164 -5.05 -13.46 18.62
CA LYS A 164 -4.07 -13.85 19.63
C LYS A 164 -2.73 -13.23 19.34
N ALA A 165 -2.05 -12.77 20.38
CA ALA A 165 -0.64 -12.41 20.27
C ALA A 165 0.16 -13.67 19.91
N THR A 166 0.93 -13.62 18.82
CA THR A 166 1.69 -14.76 18.29
C THR A 166 3.16 -14.75 18.73
N THR A 167 3.61 -13.69 19.40
CA THR A 167 4.99 -13.51 19.84
C THR A 167 5.05 -12.98 21.27
N ASP A 168 6.11 -13.35 21.99
CA ASP A 168 6.36 -12.90 23.36
C ASP A 168 6.64 -11.38 23.45
N ASN A 169 6.95 -10.74 22.32
CA ASN A 169 7.23 -9.30 22.21
C ASN A 169 6.02 -8.49 21.67
N ALA A 170 4.83 -9.08 21.68
CA ALA A 170 3.62 -8.38 21.28
C ALA A 170 3.40 -7.12 22.13
N SER A 171 3.14 -5.99 21.48
CA SER A 171 2.87 -4.72 22.16
C SER A 171 1.48 -4.69 22.80
N VAL A 172 0.59 -5.58 22.37
CA VAL A 172 -0.71 -5.84 22.99
C VAL A 172 -0.95 -7.34 23.03
N GLY A 173 -1.46 -7.86 24.15
CA GLY A 173 -1.83 -9.27 24.30
C GLY A 173 -3.04 -9.66 23.43
N ASP A 174 -3.72 -10.74 23.80
CA ASP A 174 -4.94 -11.17 23.11
C ASP A 174 -6.01 -10.05 23.13
N THR A 175 -6.70 -9.86 22.01
CA THR A 175 -7.71 -8.80 21.88
C THR A 175 -8.97 -9.28 21.19
N ASN A 176 -10.07 -8.54 21.33
CA ASN A 176 -11.36 -8.85 20.74
C ASN A 176 -11.71 -7.99 19.51
N TYR A 177 -10.87 -7.00 19.21
CA TYR A 177 -11.15 -6.02 18.17
C TYR A 177 -9.91 -5.77 17.32
N VAL A 178 -10.14 -5.40 16.06
CA VAL A 178 -9.13 -4.83 15.20
C VAL A 178 -9.55 -3.40 14.87
N LYS A 179 -8.62 -2.47 15.02
CA LYS A 179 -8.70 -1.10 14.52
C LYS A 179 -8.11 -1.07 13.11
N ALA A 180 -8.90 -0.60 12.16
CA ALA A 180 -8.45 -0.11 10.87
C ALA A 180 -8.39 1.43 10.96
N GLU A 181 -7.23 2.00 10.69
CA GLU A 181 -6.98 3.43 10.73
C GLU A 181 -6.53 3.90 9.36
N MET A 182 -7.18 4.92 8.84
CA MET A 182 -6.77 5.66 7.67
C MET A 182 -6.35 7.05 8.09
N SER A 183 -5.11 7.44 7.77
CA SER A 183 -4.69 8.84 7.79
C SER A 183 -4.66 9.40 6.37
N ALA A 184 -5.06 10.65 6.24
CA ALA A 184 -5.19 11.33 4.96
C ALA A 184 -4.90 12.82 5.11
N ILE A 185 -4.27 13.42 4.10
CA ILE A 185 -4.09 14.86 4.03
C ILE A 185 -5.34 15.46 3.39
N ALA A 186 -6.14 16.22 4.16
CA ALA A 186 -7.43 16.74 3.69
C ALA A 186 -7.33 17.53 2.37
N VAL A 187 -6.29 18.35 2.22
CA VAL A 187 -6.11 19.25 1.06
C VAL A 187 -5.76 18.53 -0.24
N THR A 188 -5.34 17.27 -0.19
CA THR A 188 -4.98 16.50 -1.40
C THR A 188 -6.14 15.68 -1.96
N MET A 189 -7.25 15.57 -1.21
CA MET A 189 -8.41 14.78 -1.59
C MET A 189 -9.48 15.58 -2.33
N ARG A 190 -10.12 14.93 -3.30
CA ARG A 190 -11.17 15.49 -4.15
C ARG A 190 -12.51 14.81 -3.93
N GLY A 191 -13.58 15.49 -4.38
CA GLY A 191 -14.94 14.94 -4.45
C GLY A 191 -15.90 15.50 -3.39
N ASN A 192 -17.20 15.33 -3.65
CA ASN A 192 -18.27 15.87 -2.79
C ASN A 192 -18.67 14.91 -1.65
N SER A 193 -18.10 13.71 -1.61
CA SER A 193 -18.45 12.65 -0.65
C SER A 193 -17.21 12.03 0.00
N VAL A 194 -16.21 12.87 0.30
CA VAL A 194 -14.88 12.45 0.78
C VAL A 194 -14.96 11.50 1.97
N ASN A 195 -15.75 11.82 3.00
CA ASN A 195 -15.89 10.96 4.18
C ASN A 195 -16.47 9.57 3.85
N LYS A 196 -17.45 9.52 2.93
CA LYS A 196 -18.04 8.25 2.50
C LYS A 196 -17.03 7.44 1.70
N ASP A 197 -16.32 8.07 0.78
CA ASP A 197 -15.32 7.39 -0.05
C ASP A 197 -14.15 6.85 0.78
N ARG A 198 -13.69 7.61 1.79
CA ARG A 198 -12.71 7.12 2.79
C ARG A 198 -13.19 5.87 3.50
N MET A 199 -14.43 5.89 3.99
CA MET A 199 -15.02 4.74 4.68
C MET A 199 -15.21 3.53 3.74
N VAL A 200 -15.54 3.74 2.46
CA VAL A 200 -15.63 2.65 1.47
C VAL A 200 -14.28 1.97 1.27
N VAL A 201 -13.20 2.75 1.12
CA VAL A 201 -11.84 2.22 1.02
C VAL A 201 -11.45 1.46 2.29
N LEU A 202 -11.62 2.09 3.46
CA LEU A 202 -11.25 1.48 4.74
C LEU A 202 -12.01 0.19 5.02
N ASN A 203 -13.32 0.16 4.75
CA ASN A 203 -14.17 -1.02 4.96
C ASN A 203 -13.82 -2.17 4.00
N SER A 204 -13.40 -1.90 2.77
CA SER A 204 -12.91 -2.96 1.87
C SER A 204 -11.69 -3.65 2.43
N MET A 205 -10.69 -2.87 2.85
CA MET A 205 -9.46 -3.43 3.40
C MET A 205 -9.71 -4.14 4.75
N ALA A 206 -10.59 -3.59 5.60
CA ALA A 206 -10.97 -4.20 6.85
C ALA A 206 -11.68 -5.56 6.66
N ARG A 207 -12.53 -5.70 5.63
CA ARG A 207 -13.12 -7.01 5.27
C ARG A 207 -12.06 -8.01 4.85
N ALA A 208 -11.10 -7.61 4.02
CA ALA A 208 -10.00 -8.49 3.60
C ALA A 208 -9.14 -8.93 4.79
N ILE A 209 -8.85 -8.03 5.73
CA ILE A 209 -8.16 -8.36 6.98
C ILE A 209 -8.97 -9.32 7.83
N ALA A 210 -10.28 -9.09 7.98
CA ALA A 210 -11.13 -9.97 8.76
C ALA A 210 -11.20 -11.38 8.16
N GLU A 211 -11.22 -11.50 6.83
CA GLU A 211 -11.16 -12.78 6.12
C GLU A 211 -9.81 -13.48 6.33
N ALA A 212 -8.70 -12.77 6.10
CA ALA A 212 -7.36 -13.32 6.26
C ALA A 212 -7.02 -13.69 7.72
N ALA A 213 -7.60 -12.99 8.69
CA ALA A 213 -7.48 -13.30 10.12
C ALA A 213 -8.47 -14.39 10.59
N GLY A 214 -9.36 -14.89 9.72
CA GLY A 214 -10.33 -15.93 10.05
C GLY A 214 -11.51 -15.46 10.92
N CYS A 215 -11.76 -14.16 11.00
CA CYS A 215 -12.79 -13.56 11.84
C CYS A 215 -13.92 -12.87 11.06
N ALA A 216 -13.99 -13.05 9.73
CA ALA A 216 -14.97 -12.37 8.86
C ALA A 216 -16.44 -12.50 9.35
N SER A 217 -16.83 -13.68 9.82
CA SER A 217 -18.19 -13.92 10.33
C SER A 217 -18.48 -13.12 11.61
N THR A 218 -17.50 -12.97 12.50
CA THR A 218 -17.63 -12.19 13.74
C THR A 218 -17.52 -10.69 13.49
N ALA A 219 -16.69 -10.29 12.52
CA ALA A 219 -16.55 -8.91 12.08
C ALA A 219 -17.85 -8.39 11.47
N ALA A 220 -18.54 -9.24 10.70
CA ALA A 220 -19.84 -8.97 10.08
C ALA A 220 -19.88 -7.63 9.32
N LEU A 221 -18.75 -7.24 8.72
CA LEU A 221 -18.62 -5.98 8.00
C LEU A 221 -19.40 -6.04 6.68
N PRO A 222 -20.29 -5.06 6.40
CA PRO A 222 -21.13 -5.08 5.22
C PRO A 222 -20.30 -4.83 3.95
N THR A 223 -20.73 -5.40 2.83
CA THR A 223 -20.07 -5.16 1.52
C THR A 223 -20.27 -3.74 1.01
N ARG A 224 -21.34 -3.07 1.45
CA ARG A 224 -21.65 -1.67 1.13
C ARG A 224 -21.63 -0.86 2.40
N VAL A 225 -20.93 0.27 2.38
CA VAL A 225 -20.96 1.24 3.48
C VAL A 225 -22.36 1.86 3.54
N PRO A 226 -23.06 1.74 4.68
CA PRO A 226 -24.38 2.36 4.86
C PRO A 226 -24.31 3.89 4.76
N THR A 227 -25.47 4.52 4.66
CA THR A 227 -25.55 5.98 4.84
C THR A 227 -25.06 6.33 6.25
N ALA A 228 -24.39 7.47 6.35
CA ALA A 228 -23.97 8.00 7.64
C ALA A 228 -25.17 8.11 8.59
N ASN A 229 -24.90 7.95 9.89
CA ASN A 229 -25.87 8.30 10.91
C ASN A 229 -26.14 9.81 10.76
N GLY A 230 -27.42 10.17 10.61
CA GLY A 230 -27.81 11.58 10.61
C GLY A 230 -27.46 12.19 11.96
N ASN A 231 -26.83 13.38 11.93
CA ASN A 231 -26.80 14.24 13.10
C ASN A 231 -28.19 14.82 13.36
#